data_AF-A0A5M9WYF7-F1
#
_entry.id   AF-A0A5M9WYF7-F1
#
_cell.length_a   1.000
_cell.length_b   1.000
_cell.length_c   1.000
_cell.angle_alpha   90.00
_cell.angle_beta   90.00
_cell.angle_gamma   90.00
#
_symmetry.space_group_name_H-M   'P 1'
#
loop_
_entity.id
_entity.type
_entity.pdbx_description
1 polymer ?
#
loop_
_entity_poly.entity_id
_entity_poly.type
_entity_poly.pdbx_seq_one_letter_code
_entity_poly.pdbx_strand_id
1 'polypeptide(L)'
;MPETEVNIVELDVRPHLSKKLEPFQLIMDTVKELRHEDVLVLHAPFKPTPLLGILKMKGYSSTSERLESNHWVTTFVHKKNKTAAGHISAAVQSNTSTNQSLASSLIEDSGLEDAVSSCEGQPPAIAETSKSEVLSDEATTQELKEPTIALDNRGLEPPQPMMRTLAALERCKPGEVVLIHNDRVPVFLIEELNQLGCLYTVEDQADGTAKVRIEKG
;
A
#
# COMPACT_ATOMS: atom_id res chain seq x y z
N MET A 1 -38.85 14.23 -20.12
CA MET A 1 -37.97 13.98 -18.96
C MET A 1 -36.99 12.93 -19.43
N PRO A 2 -35.69 13.23 -19.64
CA PRO A 2 -34.76 12.18 -20.01
C PRO A 2 -34.50 11.33 -18.76
N GLU A 3 -34.71 10.04 -18.88
CA GLU A 3 -34.45 9.05 -17.85
C GLU A 3 -32.93 8.93 -17.73
N THR A 4 -32.37 9.20 -16.55
CA THR A 4 -30.93 9.12 -16.32
C THR A 4 -30.53 7.65 -16.30
N GLU A 5 -30.24 7.09 -17.47
CA GLU A 5 -29.83 5.70 -17.63
C GLU A 5 -28.40 5.53 -17.07
N VAL A 6 -28.32 4.99 -15.85
CA VAL A 6 -27.06 4.68 -15.15
C VAL A 6 -26.47 3.43 -15.79
N ASN A 7 -25.33 3.57 -16.48
CA ASN A 7 -24.65 2.43 -17.07
C ASN A 7 -23.66 1.82 -16.06
N ILE A 8 -23.70 0.51 -15.87
CA ILE A 8 -22.77 -0.22 -15.01
C ILE A 8 -21.79 -0.95 -15.92
N VAL A 9 -20.52 -0.57 -15.84
CA VAL A 9 -19.43 -1.12 -16.64
C VAL A 9 -18.60 -2.03 -15.74
N GLU A 10 -18.61 -3.33 -16.03
CA GLU A 10 -17.79 -4.32 -15.31
C GLU A 10 -16.49 -4.60 -16.07
N LEU A 11 -15.36 -4.60 -15.36
CA LEU A 11 -14.03 -4.82 -15.92
C LEU A 11 -13.26 -5.84 -15.08
N ASP A 12 -12.97 -7.01 -15.65
CA ASP A 12 -12.13 -8.03 -15.00
C ASP A 12 -10.68 -7.99 -15.51
N VAL A 13 -9.77 -7.65 -14.59
CA VAL A 13 -8.34 -7.56 -14.88
C VAL A 13 -7.54 -8.75 -14.33
N ARG A 14 -8.18 -9.70 -13.64
CA ARG A 14 -7.55 -10.95 -13.19
C ARG A 14 -6.86 -11.72 -14.33
N PRO A 15 -7.49 -11.98 -15.49
CA PRO A 15 -6.84 -12.72 -16.57
C PRO A 15 -5.64 -11.96 -17.18
N HIS A 16 -5.66 -10.62 -17.15
CA HIS A 16 -4.56 -9.79 -17.62
C HIS A 16 -3.36 -9.91 -16.67
N LEU A 17 -3.61 -9.77 -15.36
CA LEU A 17 -2.58 -9.91 -14.33
C LEU A 17 -2.00 -11.33 -14.27
N SER A 18 -2.83 -12.37 -14.47
CA SER A 18 -2.37 -13.76 -14.56
C SER A 18 -1.44 -14.00 -15.76
N LYS A 19 -1.64 -13.28 -16.86
CA LYS A 19 -0.80 -13.34 -18.07
C LYS A 19 0.41 -12.40 -18.02
N LYS A 20 0.66 -11.74 -16.88
CA LYS A 20 1.68 -10.68 -16.73
C LYS A 20 1.49 -9.52 -17.72
N LEU A 21 0.25 -9.26 -18.13
CA LEU A 21 -0.12 -8.12 -18.95
C LEU A 21 -0.56 -6.98 -18.05
N GLU A 22 -0.15 -5.75 -18.38
CA GLU A 22 -0.48 -4.53 -17.65
C GLU A 22 -1.93 -4.09 -17.93
N PRO A 23 -2.86 -4.21 -16.97
CA PRO A 23 -4.26 -3.82 -17.19
C PRO A 23 -4.49 -2.32 -16.99
N PHE A 24 -3.47 -1.58 -16.53
CA PHE A 24 -3.64 -0.18 -16.13
C PHE A 24 -4.13 0.71 -17.27
N GLN A 25 -3.56 0.55 -18.47
CA GLN A 25 -3.96 1.33 -19.64
C GLN A 25 -5.40 1.03 -20.05
N LEU A 26 -5.78 -0.26 -20.05
CA LEU A 26 -7.15 -0.71 -20.31
C LEU A 26 -8.15 -0.07 -19.34
N ILE A 27 -7.85 -0.08 -18.04
CA ILE A 27 -8.69 0.58 -17.03
C ILE A 27 -8.83 2.08 -17.32
N MET A 28 -7.73 2.75 -17.65
CA MET A 28 -7.76 4.19 -17.93
C MET A 28 -8.55 4.53 -19.19
N ASP A 29 -8.51 3.67 -20.21
CA ASP A 29 -9.29 3.87 -21.43
C ASP A 29 -10.78 3.64 -21.17
N THR A 30 -11.15 2.60 -20.41
CA THR A 30 -12.53 2.43 -19.93
C THR A 30 -12.99 3.64 -19.12
N VAL A 31 -12.19 4.13 -18.18
CA VAL A 31 -12.53 5.28 -17.34
C VAL A 31 -12.76 6.56 -18.16
N LYS A 32 -12.03 6.76 -19.27
CA LYS A 32 -12.24 7.92 -20.16
C LYS A 32 -13.58 7.85 -20.89
N GLU A 33 -14.09 6.65 -21.15
CA GLU A 33 -15.37 6.45 -21.83
C GLU A 33 -16.58 6.56 -20.89
N LEU A 34 -16.36 6.44 -19.57
CA LEU A 34 -17.42 6.56 -18.56
C LEU A 34 -17.95 7.99 -18.45
N ARG A 35 -19.28 8.12 -18.42
CA ARG A 35 -19.96 9.37 -18.06
C ARG A 35 -19.98 9.55 -16.54
N HIS A 36 -20.35 10.74 -16.08
CA HIS A 36 -20.43 11.02 -14.63
C HIS A 36 -21.51 10.18 -13.93
N GLU A 37 -22.52 9.76 -14.69
CA GLU A 37 -23.64 8.97 -14.21
C GLU A 37 -23.33 7.46 -14.16
N ASP A 38 -22.25 7.04 -14.82
CA ASP A 38 -21.89 5.63 -14.96
C ASP A 38 -21.07 5.14 -13.75
N VAL A 39 -21.02 3.82 -13.61
CA VAL A 39 -20.35 3.13 -12.50
C VAL A 39 -19.40 2.09 -13.06
N LEU A 40 -18.17 2.06 -12.55
CA LEU A 40 -17.18 1.05 -12.89
C LEU A 40 -17.04 0.03 -11.77
N VAL A 41 -17.18 -1.24 -12.08
CA VAL A 41 -16.91 -2.35 -11.16
C VAL A 41 -15.66 -3.08 -11.65
N LEU A 42 -14.58 -3.02 -10.87
CA LEU A 42 -13.28 -3.58 -11.20
C LEU A 42 -13.02 -4.86 -10.40
N HIS A 43 -12.73 -5.96 -11.09
CA HIS A 43 -12.36 -7.24 -10.48
C HIS A 43 -10.85 -7.45 -10.59
N ALA A 44 -10.17 -7.62 -9.46
CA ALA A 44 -8.73 -7.79 -9.37
C ALA A 44 -8.36 -8.84 -8.32
N PRO A 45 -7.18 -9.49 -8.38
CA PRO A 45 -6.78 -10.48 -7.38
C PRO A 45 -6.33 -9.86 -6.06
N PHE A 46 -6.10 -8.54 -6.03
CA PHE A 46 -5.68 -7.77 -4.86
C PHE A 46 -6.31 -6.37 -4.88
N LYS A 47 -6.25 -5.68 -3.75
CA LYS A 47 -6.76 -4.31 -3.62
C LYS A 47 -5.92 -3.32 -4.45
N PRO A 48 -6.50 -2.58 -5.40
CA PRO A 48 -5.73 -1.74 -6.34
C PRO A 48 -5.37 -0.38 -5.73
N THR A 49 -4.65 -0.37 -4.60
CA THR A 49 -4.35 0.85 -3.81
C THR A 49 -3.79 2.03 -4.64
N PRO A 50 -2.81 1.83 -5.55
CA PRO A 50 -2.31 2.92 -6.39
C PRO A 50 -3.38 3.51 -7.31
N LEU A 51 -4.24 2.66 -7.87
CA LEU A 51 -5.33 3.07 -8.77
C LEU A 51 -6.39 3.90 -8.04
N LEU A 52 -6.69 3.55 -6.77
CA LEU A 52 -7.64 4.31 -5.95
C LEU A 52 -7.22 5.78 -5.83
N GLY A 53 -5.94 6.05 -5.61
CA GLY A 53 -5.40 7.41 -5.51
C GLY A 53 -5.56 8.19 -6.81
N ILE A 54 -5.22 7.57 -7.94
CA ILE A 54 -5.32 8.19 -9.26
C ILE A 54 -6.77 8.55 -9.58
N LEU A 55 -7.71 7.61 -9.36
CA LEU A 55 -9.12 7.84 -9.65
C LEU A 55 -9.78 8.82 -8.67
N LYS A 56 -9.33 8.86 -7.40
CA LYS A 56 -9.74 9.89 -6.44
C LYS A 56 -9.37 11.30 -6.91
N MET A 57 -8.17 11.47 -7.49
CA MET A 57 -7.73 12.73 -8.08
C MET A 57 -8.54 13.12 -9.32
N LYS A 58 -8.99 12.13 -10.10
CA LYS A 58 -9.90 12.34 -11.25
C LYS A 58 -11.36 12.62 -10.84
N GLY A 59 -11.68 12.67 -9.55
CA GLY A 59 -13.02 12.99 -9.06
C GLY A 59 -13.94 11.78 -8.84
N TYR A 60 -13.41 10.56 -8.82
CA TYR A 60 -14.16 9.36 -8.46
C TYR A 60 -14.09 9.10 -6.95
N SER A 61 -15.12 8.44 -6.45
CA SER A 61 -15.19 7.81 -5.13
C SER A 61 -15.15 6.32 -5.33
N SER A 62 -14.40 5.60 -4.50
CA SER A 62 -14.19 4.17 -4.65
C SER A 62 -14.49 3.42 -3.37
N THR A 63 -15.12 2.26 -3.48
CA THR A 63 -15.33 1.31 -2.39
C THR A 63 -14.73 -0.02 -2.80
N SER A 64 -13.84 -0.58 -1.98
CA SER A 64 -13.22 -1.90 -2.24
C SER A 64 -13.68 -2.90 -1.21
N GLU A 65 -14.19 -4.03 -1.67
CA GLU A 65 -14.62 -5.16 -0.85
C GLU A 65 -13.90 -6.42 -1.29
N ARG A 66 -13.49 -7.25 -0.33
CA ARG A 66 -12.87 -8.54 -0.62
C ARG A 66 -13.96 -9.61 -0.65
N LEU A 67 -14.23 -10.15 -1.83
CA LEU A 67 -15.21 -11.22 -2.02
C LEU A 67 -14.61 -12.58 -1.63
N GLU A 68 -13.38 -12.85 -2.06
CA GLU A 68 -12.63 -14.08 -1.76
C GLU A 68 -11.13 -13.78 -1.56
N SER A 69 -10.34 -14.78 -1.16
CA SER A 69 -8.90 -14.63 -0.88
C SER A 69 -8.11 -13.98 -2.03
N ASN A 70 -8.42 -14.35 -3.29
CA ASN A 70 -7.79 -13.83 -4.50
C ASN A 70 -8.79 -13.09 -5.39
N HIS A 71 -9.83 -12.49 -4.81
CA HIS A 71 -10.85 -11.76 -5.55
C HIS A 71 -11.31 -10.53 -4.76
N TRP A 72 -10.85 -9.38 -5.22
CA TRP A 72 -11.28 -8.07 -4.79
C TRP A 72 -12.19 -7.44 -5.84
N VAL A 73 -13.27 -6.85 -5.36
CA VAL A 73 -14.19 -6.05 -6.17
C VAL A 73 -14.05 -4.60 -5.72
N THR A 74 -13.74 -3.72 -6.66
CA THR A 74 -13.67 -2.28 -6.40
C THR A 74 -14.66 -1.55 -7.27
N THR A 75 -15.61 -0.89 -6.63
CA THR A 75 -16.63 -0.08 -7.30
C THR A 75 -16.20 1.38 -7.29
N PHE A 76 -16.22 2.02 -8.46
CA PHE A 76 -15.92 3.44 -8.64
C PHE A 76 -17.16 4.18 -9.12
N VAL A 77 -17.50 5.26 -8.42
CA VAL A 77 -18.63 6.15 -8.75
C VAL A 77 -18.11 7.57 -8.85
N HIS A 78 -18.58 8.36 -9.80
CA HIS A 78 -18.14 9.75 -9.90
C HIS A 78 -18.73 10.59 -8.74
N LYS A 79 -17.94 11.49 -8.13
CA LYS A 79 -18.38 12.27 -6.95
C LYS A 79 -19.62 13.14 -7.20
N LYS A 80 -19.87 13.53 -8.46
CA LYS A 80 -21.07 14.28 -8.84
C LYS A 80 -22.35 13.42 -8.85
N ASN A 81 -22.20 12.10 -8.84
CA ASN A 81 -23.30 11.13 -8.82
C ASN A 81 -23.37 10.45 -7.43
N LYS A 82 -23.94 11.17 -6.46
CA LYS A 82 -24.10 10.69 -5.08
C LYS A 82 -25.20 9.62 -4.94
N THR A 83 -26.07 9.46 -5.96
CA THR A 83 -27.27 8.61 -5.91
C THR A 83 -27.00 7.16 -6.33
N ALA A 84 -26.02 6.90 -7.20
CA ALA A 84 -25.74 5.55 -7.71
C ALA A 84 -25.08 4.59 -6.70
N ALA A 85 -24.40 5.11 -5.67
CA ALA A 85 -23.64 4.29 -4.71
C ALA A 85 -24.52 3.32 -3.88
N GLY A 86 -25.81 3.62 -3.70
CA GLY A 86 -26.72 2.82 -2.89
C GLY A 86 -27.37 1.63 -3.61
N HIS A 87 -27.46 1.64 -4.95
CA HIS A 87 -28.22 0.63 -5.71
C HIS A 87 -27.41 -0.63 -6.10
N ILE A 88 -26.08 -0.63 -5.91
CA ILE A 88 -25.19 -1.64 -6.52
C ILE A 88 -24.88 -2.79 -5.57
N SER A 89 -24.99 -2.58 -4.25
CA SER A 89 -24.84 -3.62 -3.23
C SER A 89 -25.84 -4.77 -3.39
N ALA A 90 -26.97 -4.56 -4.09
CA ALA A 90 -27.99 -5.59 -4.32
C ALA A 90 -27.89 -6.28 -5.71
N ALA A 91 -27.35 -5.61 -6.74
CA ALA A 91 -27.33 -6.14 -8.11
C ALA A 91 -26.08 -6.97 -8.44
N VAL A 92 -24.96 -6.75 -7.76
CA VAL A 92 -23.70 -7.50 -7.99
C VAL A 92 -23.80 -8.97 -7.55
N GLN A 93 -24.83 -9.35 -6.79
CA GLN A 93 -25.07 -10.74 -6.39
C GLN A 93 -25.92 -11.55 -7.39
N SER A 94 -26.63 -10.91 -8.33
CA SER A 94 -27.65 -11.61 -9.14
C SER A 94 -27.22 -12.05 -10.54
N ASN A 95 -26.06 -11.61 -11.07
CA ASN A 95 -25.71 -11.86 -12.47
C ASN A 95 -24.49 -12.79 -12.70
N THR A 96 -23.94 -13.44 -11.67
CA THR A 96 -22.98 -14.54 -11.87
C THR A 96 -23.71 -15.87 -12.06
N SER A 97 -24.44 -16.00 -13.16
CA SER A 97 -24.89 -17.28 -13.68
C SER A 97 -25.05 -17.18 -15.19
N THR A 98 -24.55 -18.21 -15.89
CA THR A 98 -24.59 -18.45 -17.36
C THR A 98 -23.44 -17.79 -18.12
N ASN A 99 -22.37 -18.49 -18.47
CA ASN A 99 -22.40 -19.62 -19.41
C ASN A 99 -21.36 -20.73 -19.09
N GLN A 100 -21.90 -21.95 -18.99
CA GLN A 100 -21.36 -23.24 -19.44
C GLN A 100 -20.61 -23.10 -20.79
N SER A 101 -19.61 -23.88 -21.20
CA SER A 101 -19.51 -25.34 -21.16
C SER A 101 -18.22 -25.80 -21.88
N LEU A 102 -17.54 -26.79 -21.30
CA LEU A 102 -16.99 -28.01 -21.93
C LEU A 102 -15.90 -27.92 -23.00
N ALA A 103 -14.69 -28.33 -22.61
CA ALA A 103 -14.02 -29.58 -23.05
C ALA A 103 -12.74 -29.72 -22.20
N SER A 104 -12.63 -30.70 -21.28
CA SER A 104 -12.19 -32.09 -21.55
C SER A 104 -10.76 -32.14 -22.11
N SER A 105 -9.79 -32.88 -21.62
CA SER A 105 -9.71 -33.95 -20.61
C SER A 105 -8.22 -34.40 -20.55
N LEU A 106 -7.81 -35.05 -19.45
CA LEU A 106 -6.83 -36.16 -19.38
C LEU A 106 -5.33 -35.80 -19.69
N ILE A 107 -4.29 -36.14 -18.91
CA ILE A 107 -3.89 -37.49 -18.40
C ILE A 107 -2.58 -37.37 -17.55
N GLU A 108 -2.43 -38.24 -16.53
CA GLU A 108 -1.21 -38.84 -15.92
C GLU A 108 -0.09 -37.96 -15.30
N ASP A 109 0.82 -38.43 -14.45
CA ASP A 109 1.03 -39.55 -13.51
C ASP A 109 2.47 -39.37 -12.99
N SER A 110 2.73 -39.74 -11.73
CA SER A 110 4.04 -40.12 -11.15
C SER A 110 5.26 -39.18 -11.20
N GLY A 111 6.12 -39.32 -10.18
CA GLY A 111 7.56 -39.10 -10.39
C GLY A 111 8.29 -38.34 -9.29
N LEU A 112 8.62 -39.07 -8.24
CA LEU A 112 9.78 -38.89 -7.36
C LEU A 112 11.08 -38.66 -8.17
N GLU A 113 11.92 -37.69 -7.78
CA GLU A 113 13.37 -37.93 -7.63
C GLU A 113 14.14 -36.77 -6.98
N ASP A 114 15.07 -37.20 -6.14
CA ASP A 114 16.11 -36.48 -5.42
C ASP A 114 17.03 -35.66 -6.34
N ALA A 115 17.42 -34.48 -5.86
CA ALA A 115 18.68 -33.86 -6.28
C ALA A 115 19.22 -32.95 -5.17
N VAL A 116 19.88 -33.55 -4.19
CA VAL A 116 20.88 -32.87 -3.37
C VAL A 116 22.13 -32.65 -4.22
N SER A 117 22.35 -31.43 -4.68
CA SER A 117 23.58 -31.01 -5.34
C SER A 117 23.93 -29.60 -4.92
N SER A 118 24.89 -29.46 -4.01
CA SER A 118 25.64 -28.22 -3.86
C SER A 118 26.95 -28.50 -3.12
N CYS A 119 28.03 -28.62 -3.90
CA CYS A 119 29.40 -28.41 -3.45
C CYS A 119 29.96 -27.21 -4.23
N GLU A 120 30.97 -26.57 -3.62
CA GLU A 120 31.75 -25.39 -4.07
C GLU A 120 31.15 -24.03 -3.66
N GLY A 121 31.84 -23.11 -2.97
CA GLY A 121 33.21 -23.06 -2.45
C GLY A 121 33.47 -21.78 -1.60
N GLN A 122 34.36 -21.92 -0.61
CA GLN A 122 35.39 -21.03 -0.02
C GLN A 122 35.45 -19.51 -0.40
N PRO A 123 36.15 -18.64 0.38
CA PRO A 123 36.07 -18.21 1.79
C PRO A 123 35.71 -16.69 1.90
N PRO A 124 35.84 -16.03 3.08
CA PRO A 124 37.05 -15.20 3.23
C PRO A 124 37.66 -15.23 4.63
N ALA A 125 38.94 -14.86 4.64
CA ALA A 125 39.81 -14.77 5.78
C ALA A 125 39.74 -13.38 6.45
N ILE A 126 40.09 -13.38 7.74
CA ILE A 126 40.75 -12.31 8.53
C ILE A 126 40.09 -10.93 8.63
N ALA A 127 39.82 -10.50 9.86
CA ALA A 127 40.71 -9.63 10.61
C ALA A 127 39.93 -8.92 11.72
N GLU A 128 40.45 -9.06 12.94
CA GLU A 128 40.06 -8.28 14.10
C GLU A 128 40.51 -6.81 13.97
N THR A 129 39.97 -6.00 14.89
CA THR A 129 40.65 -4.90 15.60
C THR A 129 40.46 -3.45 15.09
N SER A 130 39.81 -2.67 15.96
CA SER A 130 40.11 -1.29 16.38
C SER A 130 39.95 -0.08 15.44
N LYS A 131 38.98 0.77 15.82
CA LYS A 131 39.09 2.14 16.38
C LYS A 131 39.84 3.26 15.63
N SER A 132 39.21 4.45 15.74
CA SER A 132 39.65 5.84 15.55
C SER A 132 39.48 6.41 14.14
N GLU A 133 38.51 7.33 13.95
CA GLU A 133 38.63 8.81 14.11
C GLU A 133 39.32 9.44 12.87
N VAL A 134 38.88 10.52 12.20
CA VAL A 134 38.24 11.76 12.65
C VAL A 134 37.93 12.70 11.45
N LEU A 135 36.96 13.62 11.65
CA LEU A 135 36.80 15.01 11.11
C LEU A 135 36.46 15.15 9.60
N SER A 136 35.59 16.03 9.10
CA SER A 136 35.03 17.34 9.50
C SER A 136 33.68 17.53 8.72
N ASP A 137 32.72 18.45 8.95
CA ASP A 137 32.70 19.88 9.29
C ASP A 137 31.29 20.30 9.78
N GLU A 138 31.23 21.53 10.32
CA GLU A 138 30.17 22.24 11.05
C GLU A 138 28.75 22.28 10.45
N ALA A 139 27.71 22.19 11.32
CA ALA A 139 26.62 23.17 11.40
C ALA A 139 25.63 22.88 12.55
N THR A 140 25.51 23.84 13.47
CA THR A 140 24.41 24.05 14.43
C THR A 140 24.23 23.00 15.55
N THR A 141 24.97 23.18 16.64
CA THR A 141 24.65 22.62 17.96
C THR A 141 23.39 23.31 18.51
N GLN A 142 22.20 22.78 18.20
CA GLN A 142 21.04 22.94 19.07
C GLN A 142 21.17 21.91 20.19
N GLU A 143 21.02 22.32 21.45
CA GLU A 143 21.09 21.43 22.63
C GLU A 143 20.09 20.26 22.47
N LEU A 144 20.61 19.12 22.03
CA LEU A 144 19.83 17.91 21.79
C LEU A 144 19.55 17.24 23.13
N LYS A 145 18.32 17.39 23.62
CA LYS A 145 17.77 16.53 24.68
C LYS A 145 17.95 15.07 24.27
N GLU A 146 18.52 14.22 25.13
CA GLU A 146 18.73 12.82 24.79
C GLU A 146 17.38 12.14 24.46
N PRO A 147 17.30 11.33 23.39
CA PRO A 147 16.06 10.65 23.03
C PRO A 147 15.63 9.70 24.16
N THR A 148 14.44 9.92 24.70
CA THR A 148 13.90 9.13 25.80
C THR A 148 13.44 7.76 25.33
N ILE A 149 12.98 7.66 24.07
CA ILE A 149 12.49 6.43 23.46
C ILE A 149 13.02 6.32 22.04
N ALA A 150 13.58 5.15 21.68
CA ALA A 150 14.02 4.85 20.32
C ALA A 150 13.24 3.65 19.76
N LEU A 151 12.72 3.76 18.54
CA LEU A 151 11.93 2.72 17.86
C LEU A 151 12.48 2.43 16.46
N ASP A 152 12.70 1.15 16.16
CA ASP A 152 12.92 0.70 14.78
C ASP A 152 11.60 0.17 14.20
N ASN A 153 11.13 0.84 13.15
CA ASN A 153 9.90 0.54 12.43
C ASN A 153 10.15 0.01 11.02
N ARG A 154 11.41 -0.31 10.67
CA ARG A 154 11.75 -0.91 9.37
C ARG A 154 11.20 -2.33 9.26
N GLY A 155 10.83 -2.72 8.04
CA GLY A 155 10.24 -4.01 7.73
C GLY A 155 8.81 -4.22 8.28
N LEU A 156 8.18 -3.18 8.82
CA LEU A 156 6.80 -3.25 9.30
C LEU A 156 5.83 -2.80 8.20
N GLU A 157 4.83 -3.65 7.92
CA GLU A 157 3.76 -3.30 6.99
C GLU A 157 2.89 -2.16 7.53
N PRO A 158 2.33 -1.28 6.67
CA PRO A 158 1.37 -0.26 7.12
C PRO A 158 0.05 -0.86 7.63
N PRO A 159 -0.59 -0.28 8.67
CA PRO A 159 -0.24 0.95 9.40
C PRO A 159 0.68 0.76 10.63
N GLN A 160 1.33 -0.40 10.80
CA GLN A 160 2.05 -0.78 12.01
C GLN A 160 3.13 0.23 12.47
N PRO A 161 4.00 0.78 11.58
CA PRO A 161 4.95 1.84 11.96
C PRO A 161 4.30 3.03 12.66
N MET A 162 3.15 3.46 12.13
CA MET A 162 2.43 4.62 12.61
C MET A 162 1.81 4.34 13.98
N MET A 163 1.05 3.25 14.11
CA MET A 163 0.41 2.89 15.38
C MET A 163 1.43 2.68 16.50
N ARG A 164 2.57 2.05 16.19
CA ARG A 164 3.64 1.84 17.19
C ARG A 164 4.22 3.15 17.68
N THR A 165 4.39 4.12 16.79
CA THR A 165 4.92 5.44 17.14
C THR A 165 3.92 6.24 17.97
N LEU A 166 2.65 6.29 17.54
CA LEU A 166 1.59 6.99 18.28
C LEU A 166 1.40 6.41 19.69
N ALA A 167 1.36 5.08 19.81
CA ALA A 167 1.27 4.41 21.10
C ALA A 167 2.46 4.68 22.03
N ALA A 168 3.66 4.92 21.47
CA ALA A 168 4.82 5.35 22.25
C ALA A 168 4.68 6.81 22.70
N LEU A 169 4.22 7.70 21.82
CA LEU A 169 3.97 9.11 22.14
C LEU A 169 2.88 9.29 23.21
N GLU A 170 1.84 8.45 23.22
CA GLU A 170 0.82 8.44 24.27
C GLU A 170 1.36 8.11 25.66
N ARG A 171 2.46 7.36 25.73
CA ARG A 171 3.14 7.02 26.99
C ARG A 171 4.16 8.07 27.41
N CYS A 172 4.52 8.98 26.51
CA CYS A 172 5.51 10.02 26.76
C CYS A 172 4.90 11.20 27.54
N LYS A 173 5.72 11.79 28.40
CA LYS A 173 5.39 13.06 29.06
C LYS A 173 5.71 14.24 28.12
N PRO A 174 5.05 15.40 28.29
CA PRO A 174 5.43 16.62 27.58
C PRO A 174 6.92 16.94 27.76
N GLY A 175 7.60 17.21 26.67
CA GLY A 175 9.03 17.43 26.56
C GLY A 175 9.89 16.17 26.41
N GLU A 176 9.31 14.96 26.40
CA GLU A 176 10.06 13.74 26.05
C GLU A 176 10.19 13.59 24.54
N VAL A 177 11.25 12.90 24.13
CA VAL A 177 11.62 12.75 22.71
C VAL A 177 11.57 11.29 22.29
N VAL A 178 10.87 11.03 21.18
CA VAL A 178 10.81 9.74 20.49
C VAL A 178 11.61 9.82 19.20
N LEU A 179 12.59 8.96 19.03
CA LEU A 179 13.35 8.77 17.80
C LEU A 179 12.85 7.51 17.09
N ILE A 180 12.45 7.63 15.83
CA ILE A 180 12.00 6.48 15.02
C ILE A 180 12.85 6.32 13.77
N HIS A 181 13.06 5.07 13.35
CA HIS A 181 13.71 4.73 12.08
C HIS A 181 12.71 3.96 11.20
N ASN A 182 12.46 4.43 9.98
CA ASN A 182 11.49 3.84 9.05
C ASN A 182 12.15 3.55 7.70
N ASP A 183 11.58 2.61 6.93
CA ASP A 183 12.09 2.25 5.58
C ASP A 183 12.03 3.42 4.59
N ARG A 184 11.19 4.43 4.86
CA ARG A 184 11.02 5.65 4.08
C ARG A 184 10.39 6.73 4.95
N VAL A 185 10.33 7.96 4.44
CA VAL A 185 9.65 9.09 5.12
C VAL A 185 8.17 8.75 5.40
N PRO A 186 7.73 8.74 6.68
CA PRO A 186 6.38 8.34 7.04
C PRO A 186 5.39 9.51 6.93
N VAL A 187 5.00 9.87 5.70
CA VAL A 187 4.16 11.05 5.41
C VAL A 187 2.85 11.08 6.23
N PHE A 188 2.14 9.96 6.36
CA PHE A 188 0.91 9.90 7.16
C PHE A 188 1.13 10.11 8.65
N LEU A 189 2.25 9.62 9.19
CA LEU A 189 2.59 9.88 10.58
C LEU A 189 2.86 11.37 10.80
N ILE A 190 3.56 12.02 9.88
CA ILE A 190 3.84 13.46 9.93
C ILE A 190 2.54 14.27 9.98
N GLU A 191 1.55 13.92 9.16
CA GLU A 191 0.21 14.54 9.20
C GLU A 191 -0.46 14.39 10.58
N GLU A 192 -0.35 13.21 11.20
CA GLU A 192 -0.89 12.96 12.54
C GLU A 192 -0.15 13.75 13.63
N LEU A 193 1.18 13.86 13.53
CA LEU A 193 1.98 14.65 14.47
C LEU A 193 1.61 16.14 14.41
N ASN A 194 1.35 16.67 13.22
CA ASN A 194 0.86 18.05 13.04
C ASN A 194 -0.51 18.25 13.73
N GLN A 195 -1.42 17.28 13.60
CA GLN A 195 -2.73 17.32 14.27
C GLN A 195 -2.61 17.25 15.79
N LEU A 196 -1.66 16.46 16.29
CA LEU A 196 -1.35 16.32 17.71
C LEU A 196 -0.51 17.47 18.27
N GLY A 197 -0.10 18.43 17.43
CA GLY A 197 0.73 19.57 17.83
C GLY A 197 2.12 19.19 18.33
N CYS A 198 2.65 18.04 17.91
CA CYS A 198 3.99 17.60 18.28
C CYS A 198 5.05 18.23 17.37
N LEU A 199 6.19 18.62 17.93
CA LEU A 199 7.32 19.09 17.14
C LEU A 199 8.08 17.89 16.58
N TYR A 200 8.57 17.98 15.35
CA TYR A 200 9.35 16.89 14.76
C TYR A 200 10.41 17.40 13.78
N THR A 201 11.41 16.56 13.55
CA THR A 201 12.47 16.74 12.55
C THR A 201 12.64 15.45 11.78
N VAL A 202 12.72 15.54 10.45
CA VAL A 202 12.90 14.39 9.55
C VAL A 202 14.31 14.48 8.95
N GLU A 203 15.01 13.35 8.97
CA GLU A 203 16.33 13.17 8.37
C GLU A 203 16.29 12.00 7.38
N ASP A 204 16.39 12.32 6.09
CA ASP A 204 16.54 11.33 5.03
C ASP A 204 17.96 10.74 5.08
N GLN A 205 18.06 9.42 5.02
CA GLN A 205 19.32 8.70 5.02
C GLN A 205 19.70 8.30 3.57
N ALA A 206 21.00 8.18 3.31
CA ALA A 206 21.52 7.82 1.98
C ALA A 206 21.10 6.42 1.50
N ASP A 207 20.67 5.54 2.41
CA ASP A 207 20.16 4.20 2.13
C ASP A 207 18.66 4.18 1.77
N GLY A 208 18.01 5.34 1.72
CA GLY A 208 16.57 5.49 1.43
C GLY A 208 15.68 5.38 2.67
N THR A 209 16.24 5.04 3.83
CA THR A 209 15.52 5.04 5.11
C THR A 209 15.37 6.46 5.64
N ALA A 210 14.45 6.65 6.61
CA ALA A 210 14.24 7.95 7.24
C ALA A 210 14.27 7.82 8.76
N LYS A 211 14.99 8.74 9.41
CA LYS A 211 14.94 8.94 10.86
C LYS A 211 14.04 10.12 11.16
N VAL A 212 13.14 9.97 12.12
CA VAL A 212 12.27 11.06 12.57
C VAL A 212 12.44 11.22 14.06
N ARG A 213 12.79 12.44 14.48
CA ARG A 213 12.85 12.86 15.86
C ARG A 213 11.56 13.59 16.19
N ILE A 214 10.86 13.18 17.23
CA ILE A 214 9.54 13.71 17.60
C ILE A 214 9.62 14.15 19.06
N GLU A 215 9.25 15.38 19.36
CA GLU A 215 9.15 15.91 20.71
C GLU A 215 7.66 16.05 21.08
N LYS A 216 7.30 15.47 22.23
CA LYS A 216 5.94 15.56 22.76
C LYS A 216 5.70 16.98 23.28
N GLY A 217 4.75 17.70 22.67
CA GLY A 217 4.25 18.98 23.18
C GLY A 217 3.45 18.87 24.48
#